data_AF-A0A1V5WU79-F1
#
_entry.id   AF-A0A1V5WU79-F1
#
_cell.length_a   1.000
_cell.length_b   1.000
_cell.length_c   1.000
_cell.angle_alpha   90.00
_cell.angle_beta   90.00
_cell.angle_gamma   90.00
#
_symmetry.space_group_name_H-M   'P 1'
#
loop_
_entity.id
_entity.type
_entity.pdbx_description
1 polymer ?
#
loop_
_entity_poly.entity_id
_entity_poly.type
_entity_poly.pdbx_seq_one_letter_code
_entity_poly.pdbx_strand_id
1 'polypeptide(L)'
;MKTQNRFRFDGDKVTLPDGFTLTFTSDYDTHHGAPWDEECGHGPVTDWVRREKRAGELLLCSDGILKRFYDFAGAMAIAKRDGWGLSDDALAQLTRKLGHAPTKGQLAEAAVLADFHNLEGWANDRWHYVGVIVTLRNPEGEEVDSESLWGVEDSGDYYQDVAEELAEELESRHSLDVAEDFDAACRN
;
A
#
# COMPACT_ATOMS: atom_id res chain seq x y z
N MET A 1 -0.76 9.96 18.52
CA MET A 1 -2.19 9.89 18.22
C MET A 1 -2.26 10.12 16.73
N LYS A 2 -2.49 9.09 15.91
CA LYS A 2 -2.57 9.28 14.45
C LYS A 2 -3.71 10.27 14.21
N THR A 3 -3.41 11.39 13.55
CA THR A 3 -4.42 12.32 13.04
C THR A 3 -5.36 11.51 12.13
N GLN A 4 -6.67 11.77 12.14
CA GLN A 4 -7.53 11.10 11.17
C GLN A 4 -7.16 11.60 9.77
N ASN A 5 -6.79 10.69 8.87
CA ASN A 5 -6.52 11.02 7.46
C ASN A 5 -7.74 11.72 6.86
N ARG A 6 -7.48 12.84 6.20
CA ARG A 6 -8.49 13.65 5.52
C ARG A 6 -8.89 13.04 4.18
N PHE A 7 -7.99 12.26 3.58
CA PHE A 7 -8.22 11.50 2.36
C PHE A 7 -8.51 10.03 2.69
N ARG A 8 -9.63 9.53 2.17
CA ARG A 8 -10.07 8.14 2.33
C ARG A 8 -10.31 7.44 1.01
N PHE A 9 -10.74 8.18 0.00
CA PHE A 9 -11.09 7.66 -1.31
C PHE A 9 -10.53 8.54 -2.42
N ASP A 10 -10.24 7.91 -3.55
CA ASP A 10 -9.90 8.61 -4.79
C ASP A 10 -10.95 9.69 -5.11
N GLY A 11 -10.47 10.89 -5.44
CA GLY A 11 -11.27 12.08 -5.71
C GLY A 11 -11.66 12.89 -4.47
N ASP A 12 -11.24 12.48 -3.26
CA ASP A 12 -11.45 13.27 -2.04
C ASP A 12 -10.79 14.65 -2.13
N LYS A 13 -11.43 15.63 -1.49
CA LYS A 13 -11.02 17.03 -1.54
C LYS A 13 -11.01 17.66 -0.15
N VAL A 14 -10.01 18.50 0.08
CA VAL A 14 -9.88 19.29 1.30
C VAL A 14 -9.70 20.75 0.93
N THR A 15 -10.59 21.62 1.39
CA THR A 15 -10.47 23.06 1.19
C THR A 15 -9.70 23.70 2.35
N LEU A 16 -8.67 24.46 2.00
CA LEU A 16 -7.81 25.21 2.91
C LEU A 16 -8.47 26.54 3.33
N PRO A 17 -8.04 27.16 4.45
CA PRO A 17 -8.65 28.41 4.95
C PRO A 17 -8.61 29.61 3.99
N ASP A 18 -7.67 29.61 3.06
CA ASP A 18 -7.48 30.66 2.03
C ASP A 18 -8.29 30.41 0.74
N GLY A 19 -9.06 29.31 0.69
CA GLY A 19 -9.92 28.94 -0.43
C GLY A 19 -9.26 28.03 -1.47
N PHE A 20 -7.98 27.68 -1.30
CA PHE A 20 -7.34 26.66 -2.12
C PHE A 20 -7.91 25.27 -1.80
N THR A 21 -7.80 24.34 -2.73
CA THR A 21 -8.30 22.98 -2.56
C THR A 21 -7.23 21.95 -2.88
N LEU A 22 -6.96 21.05 -1.95
CA LEU A 22 -6.23 19.83 -2.21
C LEU A 22 -7.18 18.76 -2.74
N THR A 23 -6.76 18.04 -3.79
CA THR A 23 -7.48 16.91 -4.36
C THR A 23 -6.57 15.70 -4.36
N PHE A 24 -7.02 14.59 -3.78
CA PHE A 24 -6.34 13.30 -3.87
C PHE A 24 -6.87 12.53 -5.08
N THR A 25 -5.96 11.98 -5.88
CA THR A 25 -6.26 11.02 -6.94
C THR A 25 -5.29 9.84 -6.92
N SER A 26 -5.75 8.67 -7.35
CA SER A 26 -4.91 7.48 -7.53
C SER A 26 -4.91 7.00 -8.98
N ASP A 27 -3.73 6.76 -9.53
CA ASP A 27 -3.56 6.20 -10.89
C ASP A 27 -2.86 4.84 -10.84
N TYR A 28 -3.29 3.88 -11.67
CA TYR A 28 -2.63 2.56 -11.73
C TYR A 28 -1.16 2.66 -12.13
N ASP A 29 -0.28 2.07 -11.34
CA ASP A 29 1.12 1.94 -11.68
C ASP A 29 1.33 0.71 -12.56
N THR A 30 1.35 0.96 -13.87
CA THR A 30 1.55 -0.07 -14.89
C THR A 30 3.01 -0.53 -15.06
N HIS A 31 3.96 0.11 -14.38
CA HIS A 31 5.38 -0.24 -14.47
C HIS A 31 5.81 -1.20 -13.37
N HIS A 32 5.02 -1.36 -12.32
CA HIS A 32 5.27 -2.35 -11.28
C HIS A 32 4.86 -3.76 -11.73
N GLY A 33 5.82 -4.68 -11.65
CA GLY A 33 5.64 -6.09 -11.91
C GLY A 33 4.93 -6.82 -10.76
N ALA A 34 5.09 -8.14 -10.72
CA ALA A 34 4.52 -8.93 -9.65
C ALA A 34 5.29 -8.69 -8.33
N PRO A 35 4.62 -8.61 -7.17
CA PRO A 35 5.29 -8.32 -5.91
C PRO A 35 6.42 -9.31 -5.59
N TRP A 36 6.23 -10.60 -5.89
CA TRP A 36 7.25 -11.64 -5.65
C TRP A 36 8.49 -11.56 -6.56
N ASP A 37 8.46 -10.73 -7.61
CA ASP A 37 9.60 -10.50 -8.50
C ASP A 37 10.33 -9.17 -8.17
N GLU A 38 9.57 -8.15 -7.74
CA GLU A 38 10.07 -6.79 -7.48
C GLU A 38 10.46 -6.55 -6.02
N GLU A 39 9.78 -7.22 -5.08
CA GLU A 39 9.95 -7.00 -3.64
C GLU A 39 10.64 -8.18 -2.94
N CYS A 40 11.40 -7.84 -1.89
CA CYS A 40 11.98 -8.83 -0.99
C CYS A 40 11.00 -9.18 0.13
N GLY A 41 11.07 -10.41 0.63
CA GLY A 41 10.24 -10.82 1.78
C GLY A 41 8.96 -11.57 1.40
N HIS A 42 8.87 -12.03 0.16
CA HIS A 42 7.79 -12.90 -0.31
C HIS A 42 8.20 -14.36 -0.43
N GLY A 43 7.20 -15.24 -0.31
CA GLY A 43 7.38 -16.65 -0.58
C GLY A 43 7.59 -16.90 -2.08
N PRO A 44 8.34 -17.94 -2.47
CA PRO A 44 8.61 -18.20 -3.87
C PRO A 44 7.32 -18.51 -4.63
N VAL A 45 7.16 -17.89 -5.80
CA VAL A 45 6.05 -18.15 -6.72
C VAL A 45 6.60 -18.71 -8.02
N THR A 46 5.90 -19.69 -8.59
CA THR A 46 6.28 -20.22 -9.91
C THR A 46 5.91 -19.24 -11.02
N ASP A 47 6.62 -19.33 -12.14
CA ASP A 47 6.08 -18.89 -13.43
C ASP A 47 4.72 -19.57 -13.74
N TRP A 48 4.06 -19.08 -14.79
CA TRP A 48 2.90 -19.76 -15.35
C TRP A 48 3.26 -21.16 -15.83
N VAL A 49 2.68 -22.18 -15.22
CA VAL A 49 2.95 -23.59 -15.51
C VAL A 49 1.69 -24.37 -15.83
N ARG A 50 1.83 -25.39 -16.68
CA ARG A 50 0.75 -26.33 -17.01
C ARG A 50 0.95 -27.66 -16.28
N ARG A 51 0.57 -27.70 -15.01
CA ARG A 51 0.62 -28.91 -14.17
C ARG A 51 -0.34 -28.82 -12.99
N GLU A 52 -0.52 -29.93 -12.30
CA GLU A 52 -1.17 -29.94 -11.00
C GLU A 52 -0.24 -29.49 -9.87
N LYS A 53 -0.87 -29.09 -8.77
CA LYS A 53 -0.22 -28.65 -7.52
C LYS A 53 0.62 -29.79 -6.92
N ARG A 54 1.83 -29.47 -6.46
CA ARG A 54 2.68 -30.40 -5.69
C ARG A 54 2.37 -30.29 -4.19
N ALA A 55 2.77 -31.30 -3.43
CA ALA A 55 2.70 -31.23 -1.98
C ALA A 55 3.54 -30.06 -1.47
N GLY A 56 2.98 -29.25 -0.57
CA GLY A 56 3.64 -28.06 -0.03
C GLY A 56 3.48 -26.78 -0.87
N GLU A 57 2.77 -26.83 -1.99
CA GLU A 57 2.43 -25.62 -2.76
C GLU A 57 1.00 -25.16 -2.42
N LEU A 58 0.62 -23.93 -2.77
CA LEU A 58 -0.75 -23.41 -2.81
C LEU A 58 -1.04 -22.88 -4.22
N LEU A 59 -2.28 -23.02 -4.71
CA LEU A 59 -2.67 -22.41 -5.98
C LEU A 59 -2.82 -20.91 -5.74
N LEU A 60 -2.08 -20.09 -6.48
CA LEU A 60 -2.11 -18.64 -6.34
C LEU A 60 -3.14 -18.02 -7.30
N CYS A 61 -3.02 -18.32 -8.59
CA CYS A 61 -3.98 -17.92 -9.60
C CYS A 61 -3.95 -18.87 -10.80
N SER A 62 -4.98 -18.77 -11.65
CA SER A 62 -5.18 -19.66 -12.80
C SER A 62 -5.91 -18.94 -13.92
N ASP A 63 -5.44 -19.06 -15.16
CA ASP A 63 -6.18 -18.63 -16.36
C ASP A 63 -7.11 -19.75 -16.91
N GLY A 64 -7.10 -20.90 -16.23
CA GLY A 64 -7.85 -22.11 -16.57
C GLY A 64 -6.93 -23.24 -17.06
N ILE A 65 -5.91 -22.92 -17.86
CA ILE A 65 -4.95 -23.90 -18.41
C ILE A 65 -3.61 -23.80 -17.70
N LEU A 66 -3.11 -22.57 -17.55
CA LEU A 66 -1.91 -22.21 -16.83
C LEU A 66 -2.28 -21.80 -15.41
N LYS A 67 -1.40 -22.16 -14.48
CA LYS A 67 -1.55 -21.91 -13.05
C LYS A 67 -0.24 -21.34 -12.52
N ARG A 68 -0.31 -20.45 -11.54
CA ARG A 68 0.82 -20.07 -10.69
C ARG A 68 0.65 -20.70 -9.32
N PHE A 69 1.75 -21.16 -8.75
CA PHE A 69 1.77 -21.79 -7.44
C PHE A 69 2.70 -21.05 -6.49
N TYR A 70 2.24 -20.87 -5.26
CA TYR A 70 3.04 -20.37 -4.14
C TYR A 70 3.69 -21.54 -3.41
N ASP A 71 5.01 -21.54 -3.24
CA ASP A 71 5.74 -22.57 -2.48
C ASP A 71 5.63 -22.30 -0.98
N PHE A 72 4.56 -22.81 -0.38
CA PHE A 72 4.30 -22.66 1.05
C PHE A 72 5.35 -23.34 1.91
N ALA A 73 5.86 -24.50 1.49
CA ALA A 73 6.91 -25.20 2.24
C ALA A 73 8.23 -24.42 2.23
N GLY A 74 8.61 -23.87 1.07
CA GLY A 74 9.76 -22.98 0.93
C GLY A 74 9.60 -21.69 1.74
N ALA A 75 8.44 -21.03 1.64
CA ALA A 75 8.11 -19.83 2.39
C ALA A 75 8.16 -20.08 3.92
N MET A 76 7.66 -21.21 4.40
CA MET A 76 7.76 -21.60 5.82
C MET A 76 9.21 -21.76 6.30
N ALA A 77 10.12 -22.22 5.45
CA ALA A 77 11.54 -22.31 5.79
C ALA A 77 12.18 -20.92 5.88
N ILE A 78 11.85 -20.03 4.93
CA ILE A 78 12.30 -18.63 4.90
C ILE A 78 11.76 -17.87 6.11
N ALA A 79 10.45 -17.94 6.37
CA ALA A 79 9.81 -17.27 7.49
C ALA A 79 10.40 -17.64 8.85
N LYS A 80 10.72 -18.93 9.05
CA LYS A 80 11.38 -19.41 10.29
C LYS A 80 12.82 -18.93 10.40
N ARG A 81 13.53 -18.82 9.28
CA ARG A 81 14.93 -18.35 9.23
C ARG A 81 15.01 -16.85 9.51
N ASP A 82 14.15 -16.08 8.85
CA ASP A 82 14.21 -14.62 8.82
C ASP A 82 13.31 -13.98 9.89
N GLY A 83 12.49 -14.78 10.58
CA GLY A 83 11.66 -14.32 11.68
C GLY A 83 10.47 -13.48 11.22
N TRP A 84 9.79 -13.91 10.15
CA TRP A 84 8.61 -13.20 9.65
C TRP A 84 7.54 -13.07 10.73
N GLY A 85 6.86 -11.94 10.72
CA GLY A 85 5.88 -11.54 11.73
C GLY A 85 4.54 -11.14 11.13
N LEU A 86 3.65 -10.71 12.02
CA LEU A 86 2.36 -10.14 11.68
C LEU A 86 2.32 -8.70 12.19
N SER A 87 1.45 -7.87 11.61
CA SER A 87 1.08 -6.59 12.22
C SER A 87 0.50 -6.81 13.62
N ASP A 88 0.57 -5.79 14.48
CA ASP A 88 0.07 -5.87 15.86
C ASP A 88 -1.41 -6.28 15.91
N ASP A 89 -2.22 -5.77 14.98
CA ASP A 89 -3.64 -6.13 14.87
C ASP A 89 -3.83 -7.58 14.46
N ALA A 90 -3.09 -8.07 13.45
CA ALA A 90 -3.17 -9.46 13.02
C ALA A 90 -2.66 -10.42 14.12
N LEU A 91 -1.62 -10.03 14.87
CA LEU A 91 -1.13 -10.77 16.02
C LEU A 91 -2.16 -10.83 17.16
N ALA A 92 -2.83 -9.72 17.44
CA ALA A 92 -3.89 -9.66 18.44
C ALA A 92 -5.10 -10.51 18.04
N GLN A 93 -5.47 -10.51 16.76
CA GLN A 93 -6.52 -11.38 16.22
C GLN A 93 -6.15 -12.86 16.34
N LEU A 94 -4.91 -13.22 15.98
CA LEU A 94 -4.41 -14.60 16.09
C LEU A 94 -4.40 -15.07 17.55
N THR A 95 -3.89 -14.25 18.45
CA THR A 95 -3.84 -14.54 19.90
C THR A 95 -5.24 -14.79 20.46
N ARG A 96 -6.21 -13.95 20.07
CA ARG A 96 -7.62 -14.10 20.45
C ARG A 96 -8.23 -15.39 19.92
N LYS A 97 -7.93 -15.74 18.67
CA LYS A 97 -8.39 -16.98 18.01
C LYS A 97 -7.84 -18.23 18.68
N LEU A 98 -6.56 -18.20 19.09
CA LEU A 98 -5.89 -19.34 19.74
C LEU A 98 -6.23 -19.44 21.24
N GLY A 99 -6.62 -18.34 21.87
CA GLY A 99 -6.84 -18.28 23.33
C GLY A 99 -5.53 -18.30 24.14
N HIS A 100 -4.38 -18.19 23.48
CA HIS A 100 -3.05 -18.11 24.09
C HIS A 100 -2.08 -17.38 23.16
N ALA A 101 -0.92 -16.97 23.69
CA ALA A 101 0.13 -16.38 22.89
C ALA A 101 0.63 -17.38 21.82
N PRO A 102 0.71 -17.00 20.53
CA PRO A 102 1.12 -17.91 19.47
C PRO A 102 2.55 -18.39 19.67
N THR A 103 2.79 -19.66 19.36
CA THR A 103 4.15 -20.21 19.27
C THR A 103 4.88 -19.64 18.06
N LYS A 104 6.22 -19.73 18.04
CA LYS A 104 7.02 -19.31 16.87
C LYS A 104 6.58 -20.00 15.56
N GLY A 105 6.18 -21.27 15.65
CA GLY A 105 5.69 -22.02 14.49
C GLY A 105 4.34 -21.51 13.98
N GLN A 106 3.40 -21.24 14.88
CA GLN A 106 2.09 -20.67 14.54
C GLN A 106 2.21 -19.25 14.00
N LEU A 107 3.14 -18.45 14.54
CA LEU A 107 3.40 -17.10 14.04
C LEU A 107 3.96 -17.14 12.62
N ALA A 108 4.96 -17.98 12.36
CA ALA A 108 5.53 -18.15 11.02
C ALA A 108 4.47 -18.66 10.02
N GLU A 109 3.66 -19.63 10.42
CA GLU A 109 2.55 -20.13 9.59
C GLU A 109 1.55 -19.03 9.24
N ALA A 110 1.14 -18.24 10.23
CA ALA A 110 0.21 -17.15 10.01
C ALA A 110 0.81 -16.02 9.15
N ALA A 111 2.10 -15.72 9.31
CA ALA A 111 2.80 -14.74 8.48
C ALA A 111 2.90 -15.21 7.01
N VAL A 112 3.24 -16.47 6.77
CA VAL A 112 3.28 -17.05 5.41
C VAL A 112 1.90 -17.08 4.77
N LEU A 113 0.85 -17.36 5.54
CA LEU A 113 -0.53 -17.28 5.02
C LEU A 113 -0.95 -15.84 4.70
N ALA A 114 -0.55 -14.86 5.52
CA ALA A 114 -0.79 -13.46 5.25
C ALA A 114 -0.11 -13.01 3.95
N ASP A 115 1.17 -13.38 3.77
CA ASP A 115 1.92 -13.17 2.53
C ASP A 115 1.21 -13.81 1.33
N PHE A 116 0.86 -15.10 1.42
CA PHE A 116 0.11 -15.80 0.37
C PHE A 116 -1.19 -15.08 -0.01
N HIS A 117 -1.99 -14.64 0.98
CA HIS A 117 -3.24 -13.94 0.71
C HIS A 117 -3.02 -12.55 0.10
N ASN A 118 -1.93 -11.86 0.45
CA ASN A 118 -1.55 -10.61 -0.19
C ASN A 118 -1.25 -10.85 -1.68
N LEU A 119 -0.35 -11.80 -1.98
CA LEU A 119 0.03 -12.13 -3.35
C LEU A 119 -1.15 -12.68 -4.18
N GLU A 120 -2.03 -13.46 -3.55
CA GLU A 120 -3.26 -13.95 -4.18
C GLU A 120 -4.21 -12.77 -4.50
N GLY A 121 -4.23 -11.74 -3.65
CA GLY A 121 -4.96 -10.50 -3.90
C GLY A 121 -4.51 -9.82 -5.19
N TRP A 122 -3.20 -9.57 -5.29
CA TRP A 122 -2.59 -8.97 -6.47
C TRP A 122 -2.84 -9.80 -7.73
N ALA A 123 -2.59 -11.11 -7.64
CA ALA A 123 -2.69 -12.02 -8.78
C ALA A 123 -4.12 -12.22 -9.32
N ASN A 124 -5.14 -11.74 -8.60
CA ASN A 124 -6.55 -11.81 -8.98
C ASN A 124 -7.19 -10.41 -9.00
N ASP A 125 -6.40 -9.36 -9.26
CA ASP A 125 -6.86 -7.97 -9.45
C ASP A 125 -7.67 -7.41 -8.26
N ARG A 126 -7.39 -7.88 -7.03
CA ARG A 126 -8.07 -7.41 -5.81
C ARG A 126 -7.37 -6.21 -5.16
N TRP A 127 -6.13 -5.97 -5.53
CA TRP A 127 -5.36 -4.78 -5.21
C TRP A 127 -4.28 -4.59 -6.28
N HIS A 128 -3.78 -3.37 -6.41
CA HIS A 128 -2.80 -2.96 -7.42
C HIS A 128 -1.78 -1.98 -6.82
N TYR A 129 -0.64 -1.84 -7.48
CA TYR A 129 0.21 -0.68 -7.25
C TYR A 129 -0.42 0.55 -7.91
N VAL A 130 -0.40 1.67 -7.20
CA VAL A 130 -0.91 2.95 -7.65
C VAL A 130 0.10 4.06 -7.40
N GLY A 131 0.01 5.12 -8.21
CA GLY A 131 0.50 6.45 -7.89
C GLY A 131 -0.52 7.17 -7.02
N VAL A 132 -0.14 7.52 -5.79
CA VAL A 132 -0.88 8.44 -4.94
C VAL A 132 -0.49 9.85 -5.33
N ILE A 133 -1.45 10.65 -5.77
CA ILE A 133 -1.22 12.00 -6.29
C ILE A 133 -2.08 12.97 -5.48
N VAL A 134 -1.47 14.03 -4.96
CA VAL A 134 -2.19 15.14 -4.34
C VAL A 134 -1.94 16.39 -5.15
N THR A 135 -3.01 17.07 -5.53
CA THR A 135 -2.96 18.29 -6.34
C THR A 135 -3.53 19.46 -5.57
N LEU A 136 -2.76 20.54 -5.47
CA LEU A 136 -3.23 21.83 -4.97
C LEU A 136 -3.86 22.63 -6.11
N ARG A 137 -5.07 23.15 -5.89
CA ARG A 137 -5.82 23.97 -6.85
C ARG A 137 -6.19 25.31 -6.25
N ASN A 138 -6.11 26.36 -7.06
CA ASN A 138 -6.57 27.70 -6.69
C ASN A 138 -8.12 27.77 -6.59
N PRO A 139 -8.69 28.87 -6.06
CA PRO A 139 -10.15 29.03 -5.96
C PRO A 139 -10.89 28.95 -7.30
N GLU A 140 -10.21 29.22 -8.41
CA GLU A 140 -10.72 29.09 -9.78
C GLU A 140 -10.73 27.63 -10.29
N GLY A 141 -10.11 26.70 -9.53
CA GLY A 141 -10.02 25.28 -9.83
C GLY A 141 -8.81 24.88 -10.69
N GLU A 142 -7.94 25.83 -11.02
CA GLU A 142 -6.72 25.59 -11.76
C GLU A 142 -5.68 24.96 -10.85
N GLU A 143 -4.92 24.02 -11.40
CA GLU A 143 -3.81 23.38 -10.69
C GLU A 143 -2.64 24.36 -10.54
N VAL A 144 -2.12 24.45 -9.32
CA VAL A 144 -0.99 25.33 -8.97
C VAL A 144 0.25 24.53 -8.60
N ASP A 145 0.08 23.38 -7.94
CA ASP A 145 1.17 22.49 -7.54
C ASP A 145 0.66 21.05 -7.35
N SER A 146 1.56 20.07 -7.36
CA SER A 146 1.23 18.67 -7.05
C SER A 146 2.41 17.89 -6.49
N GLU A 147 2.09 16.87 -5.70
CA GLU A 147 3.04 15.89 -5.18
C GLU A 147 2.54 14.47 -5.44
N SER A 148 3.45 13.52 -5.63
CA SER A 148 3.07 12.14 -5.89
C SER A 148 4.08 11.10 -5.41
N LEU A 149 3.58 9.94 -5.01
CA LEU A 149 4.38 8.75 -4.72
C LEU A 149 3.83 7.55 -5.50
N TRP A 150 4.71 6.85 -6.23
CA TRP A 150 4.38 5.71 -7.07
C TRP A 150 4.81 4.39 -6.43
N GLY A 151 4.24 3.27 -6.89
CA GLY A 151 4.49 1.94 -6.31
C GLY A 151 3.83 1.72 -4.96
N VAL A 152 2.73 2.42 -4.65
CA VAL A 152 2.00 2.26 -3.39
C VAL A 152 0.94 1.18 -3.56
N GLU A 153 0.84 0.22 -2.64
CA GLU A 153 -0.28 -0.72 -2.64
C GLU A 153 -1.60 0.03 -2.33
N ASP A 154 -2.63 -0.14 -3.17
CA ASP A 154 -3.99 0.38 -2.89
C ASP A 154 -4.76 -0.49 -1.88
N SER A 155 -4.10 -1.51 -1.35
CA SER A 155 -4.62 -2.39 -0.31
C SER A 155 -4.41 -1.77 1.08
N GLY A 156 -5.45 -1.76 1.92
CA GLY A 156 -5.35 -1.27 3.30
C GLY A 156 -5.48 0.25 3.44
N ASP A 157 -4.79 0.83 4.43
CA ASP A 157 -4.82 2.25 4.79
C ASP A 157 -3.53 3.00 4.46
N TYR A 158 -2.48 2.32 3.99
CA TYR A 158 -1.19 2.94 3.76
C TYR A 158 -1.22 4.04 2.70
N TYR A 159 -1.96 3.87 1.60
CA TYR A 159 -2.10 4.92 0.59
C TYR A 159 -2.78 6.19 1.14
N GLN A 160 -3.59 6.07 2.19
CA GLN A 160 -4.22 7.20 2.86
C GLN A 160 -3.21 7.95 3.73
N ASP A 161 -2.34 7.22 4.43
CA ASP A 161 -1.21 7.80 5.19
C ASP A 161 -0.28 8.56 4.21
N VAL A 162 0.05 7.97 3.05
CA VAL A 162 0.83 8.63 1.99
C VAL A 162 0.13 9.89 1.45
N ALA A 163 -1.17 9.82 1.16
CA ALA A 163 -1.91 10.99 0.68
C ALA A 163 -1.92 12.13 1.69
N GLU A 164 -1.99 11.82 2.99
CA GLU A 164 -1.92 12.84 4.04
C GLU A 164 -0.52 13.46 4.14
N GLU A 165 0.55 12.65 4.08
CA GLU A 165 1.93 13.16 4.09
C GLU A 165 2.21 14.11 2.90
N LEU A 166 1.80 13.72 1.69
CA LEU A 166 1.97 14.58 0.49
C LEU A 166 1.16 15.88 0.61
N ALA A 167 -0.02 15.83 1.22
CA ALA A 167 -0.83 17.02 1.47
C ALA A 167 -0.19 17.97 2.48
N GLU A 168 0.37 17.44 3.57
CA GLU A 168 1.11 18.25 4.57
C GLU A 168 2.33 18.94 3.93
N GLU A 169 3.03 18.27 3.03
CA GLU A 169 4.15 18.87 2.29
C GLU A 169 3.70 20.01 1.37
N LEU A 170 2.62 19.81 0.61
CA LEU A 170 2.05 20.85 -0.26
C LEU A 170 1.55 22.05 0.54
N GLU A 171 0.86 21.82 1.66
CA GLU A 171 0.40 22.90 2.54
C GLU A 171 1.56 23.69 3.13
N SER A 172 2.61 23.00 3.58
CA SER A 172 3.79 23.66 4.12
C SER A 172 4.47 24.54 3.07
N ARG A 173 4.56 24.08 1.83
CA ARG A 173 5.18 24.84 0.74
C ARG A 173 4.32 26.05 0.34
N HIS A 174 3.03 25.83 0.13
CA HIS A 174 2.08 26.90 -0.20
C HIS A 174 2.03 27.98 0.89
N SER A 175 2.06 27.58 2.17
CA SER A 175 2.09 28.52 3.28
C SER A 175 3.35 29.39 3.30
N LEU A 176 4.49 28.90 2.80
CA LEU A 176 5.71 29.70 2.68
C LEU A 176 5.59 30.70 1.53
N ASP A 177 5.10 30.25 0.37
CA ASP A 177 4.92 31.11 -0.81
C ASP A 177 3.97 32.28 -0.53
N VAL A 178 2.84 32.01 0.13
CA VAL A 178 1.87 33.06 0.54
C VAL A 178 2.51 34.07 1.50
N ALA A 179 3.37 33.62 2.41
CA ALA A 179 4.06 34.50 3.35
C ALA A 179 5.10 35.39 2.65
N GLU A 180 5.85 34.84 1.68
CA GLU A 180 6.82 35.60 0.89
C GLU A 180 6.15 36.67 0.02
N ASP A 181 5.02 36.33 -0.61
CA ASP A 181 4.23 37.28 -1.41
C ASP A 181 3.66 38.42 -0.55
N PHE A 182 3.18 38.12 0.66
CA PHE A 182 2.71 39.14 1.60
C PHE A 182 3.85 40.08 2.02
N ASP A 183 5.02 39.53 2.38
CA ASP A 183 6.19 40.33 2.74
C ASP A 183 6.71 41.18 1.56
N ALA A 184 6.64 40.67 0.33
CA ALA A 184 6.97 41.43 -0.87
C ALA A 184 5.99 42.59 -1.10
N ALA A 185 4.69 42.37 -0.90
CA ALA A 185 3.66 43.40 -1.02
C ALA A 185 3.79 44.50 0.04
N CYS A 186 4.19 44.18 1.27
CA CYS A 186 4.41 45.17 2.35
C CYS A 186 5.71 45.98 2.21
N ARG A 187 6.65 45.55 1.36
CA ARG A 187 7.93 46.26 1.11
C ARG A 187 7.84 47.32 -0.01
N ASN A 188 6.72 47.40 -0.72
CA ASN A 188 6.44 48.41 -1.75
C ASN A 188 5.47 49.49 -1.25
#